data_AF-A0A2V2ZWY6-F1
#
_entry.id   AF-A0A2V2ZWY6-F1
#
_cell.length_a   1.000
_cell.length_b   1.000
_cell.length_c   1.000
_cell.angle_alpha   90.00
_cell.angle_beta   90.00
_cell.angle_gamma   90.00
#
_symmetry.space_group_name_H-M   'P 1'
#
loop_
_entity.id
_entity.type
_entity.pdbx_description
1 polymer ?
#
loop_
_entity_poly.entity_id
_entity_poly.type
_entity_poly.pdbx_seq_one_letter_code
_entity_poly.pdbx_strand_id
1 'polypeptide(L)'
;MPNKIEKVGVIGAGTMGSQIAMVCALGGYSVTLQDVSKDNLKKGRLMLEEQMKKRVSKGRLTRESAEEAFSRIHFTASLDELSGADFIIEAIVEKLEIKRELFSKLDKLAPAHAIIATNSSTIVSSELADATGRPEKVCNVHFFNPALVMELVEVVRGPHTSAETAETAMEFVKSINKYPVLLNKEISGFVANRILGKLMDEAVYLLENGIASHEDIDLVCMKALNHPIGPFALMDLTGIDVNYLVRMQRYKESGDERDKPSRIVQEKYEKGELGRKTGKGFYTYTAAEAKV
;
A
#
# COMPACT_ATOMS: atom_id res chain seq x y z
N MET A 1 6.62 27.45 10.65
CA MET A 1 7.24 26.13 10.87
C MET A 1 6.19 25.11 10.52
N PRO A 2 6.51 24.01 9.82
CA PRO A 2 5.55 22.95 9.55
C PRO A 2 4.91 22.51 10.88
N ASN A 3 3.59 22.29 10.87
CA ASN A 3 2.88 21.90 12.08
C ASN A 3 3.45 20.58 12.61
N LYS A 4 3.87 20.59 13.88
CA LYS A 4 4.47 19.41 14.53
C LYS A 4 3.45 18.28 14.56
N ILE A 5 3.75 17.17 13.89
CA ILE A 5 2.94 15.95 13.98
C ILE A 5 3.33 15.21 15.25
N GLU A 6 2.35 14.90 16.09
CA GLU A 6 2.52 14.05 17.28
C GLU A 6 1.52 12.90 17.28
N LYS A 7 0.30 13.14 16.78
CA LYS A 7 -0.81 12.20 16.75
C LYS A 7 -1.14 11.79 15.31
N VAL A 8 -1.03 10.50 15.04
CA VAL A 8 -1.32 9.90 13.73
C VAL A 8 -2.60 9.09 13.79
N GLY A 9 -3.52 9.36 12.88
CA GLY A 9 -4.69 8.53 12.62
C GLY A 9 -4.41 7.54 11.50
N VAL A 10 -4.76 6.27 11.66
CA VAL A 10 -4.75 5.29 10.56
C VAL A 10 -6.12 4.65 10.47
N ILE A 11 -6.72 4.66 9.29
CA ILE A 11 -8.10 4.22 9.08
C ILE A 11 -8.10 2.96 8.20
N GLY A 12 -8.72 1.91 8.70
CA GLY A 12 -8.69 0.55 8.14
C GLY A 12 -7.64 -0.31 8.85
N ALA A 13 -8.08 -1.36 9.55
CA ALA A 13 -7.22 -2.29 10.28
C ALA A 13 -6.88 -3.56 9.47
N GLY A 14 -7.04 -3.50 8.15
CA GLY A 14 -6.56 -4.53 7.23
C GLY A 14 -5.04 -4.64 7.19
N THR A 15 -4.51 -5.45 6.27
CA THR A 15 -3.07 -5.75 6.17
C THR A 15 -2.18 -4.51 6.09
N MET A 16 -2.58 -3.50 5.29
CA MET A 16 -1.80 -2.27 5.12
C MET A 16 -1.94 -1.35 6.33
N GLY A 17 -3.16 -0.95 6.69
CA GLY A 17 -3.35 0.05 7.75
C GLY A 17 -2.84 -0.41 9.12
N SER A 18 -2.98 -1.68 9.48
CA SER A 18 -2.36 -2.20 10.71
C SER A 18 -0.82 -2.12 10.69
N GLN A 19 -0.19 -2.44 9.56
CA GLN A 19 1.27 -2.30 9.43
C GLN A 19 1.72 -0.84 9.39
N ILE A 20 0.98 0.05 8.72
CA ILE A 20 1.26 1.49 8.71
C ILE A 20 1.18 2.04 10.14
N ALA A 21 0.15 1.67 10.91
CA ALA A 21 0.02 2.07 12.31
C ALA A 21 1.22 1.61 13.14
N MET A 22 1.68 0.37 12.97
CA MET A 22 2.87 -0.12 13.66
C MET A 22 4.16 0.58 13.22
N VAL A 23 4.32 0.90 11.93
CA VAL A 23 5.47 1.70 11.45
C VAL A 23 5.48 3.08 12.12
N CYS A 24 4.33 3.75 12.21
CA CYS A 24 4.21 5.05 12.86
C CYS A 24 4.53 4.96 14.37
N ALA A 25 4.01 3.93 15.05
CA ALA A 25 4.26 3.72 16.47
C ALA A 25 5.73 3.42 16.79
N LEU A 26 6.40 2.63 15.94
CA LEU A 26 7.85 2.40 16.01
C LEU A 26 8.66 3.68 15.73
N GLY A 27 8.13 4.60 14.93
CA GLY A 27 8.66 5.95 14.73
C GLY A 27 8.42 6.90 15.92
N GLY A 28 7.77 6.44 16.99
CA GLY A 28 7.55 7.21 18.22
C GLY A 28 6.25 8.00 18.28
N TYR A 29 5.39 7.91 17.26
CA TYR A 29 4.11 8.64 17.21
C TYR A 29 3.04 8.01 18.12
N SER A 30 2.13 8.84 18.63
CA SER A 30 0.87 8.36 19.22
C SER A 30 -0.08 8.01 18.08
N VAL A 31 -0.56 6.78 18.01
CA VAL A 31 -1.32 6.27 16.86
C VAL A 31 -2.71 5.86 17.29
N THR A 32 -3.73 6.33 16.57
CA THR A 32 -5.10 5.79 16.66
C THR A 32 -5.35 4.95 15.42
N LEU A 33 -5.48 3.63 15.58
CA LEU A 33 -5.86 2.71 14.52
C LEU A 33 -7.37 2.47 14.60
N GLN A 34 -8.10 2.96 13.60
CA GLN A 34 -9.55 2.90 13.53
C GLN A 34 -10.02 1.89 12.47
N ASP A 35 -11.03 1.10 12.78
CA ASP A 35 -11.80 0.31 11.80
C ASP A 35 -13.22 0.09 12.29
N VAL A 36 -14.21 0.18 11.41
CA VAL A 36 -15.62 -0.07 11.76
C VAL A 36 -15.87 -1.49 12.27
N SER A 37 -15.02 -2.44 11.88
CA SER A 37 -15.08 -3.84 12.29
C SER A 37 -14.14 -4.11 13.47
N LYS A 38 -14.73 -4.43 14.63
CA LYS A 38 -13.98 -4.92 15.80
C LYS A 38 -13.19 -6.20 15.52
N ASP A 39 -13.70 -7.04 14.61
CA ASP A 39 -13.00 -8.25 14.20
C ASP A 39 -11.75 -7.94 13.39
N ASN A 40 -11.79 -6.91 12.52
CA ASN A 40 -10.60 -6.45 11.80
C ASN A 40 -9.55 -5.90 12.77
N LEU A 41 -9.96 -5.09 13.76
CA LEU A 41 -9.05 -4.60 14.80
C LEU A 41 -8.38 -5.75 15.57
N LYS A 42 -9.15 -6.77 15.97
CA LYS A 42 -8.62 -7.94 16.66
C LYS A 42 -7.65 -8.73 15.78
N LYS A 43 -8.01 -8.98 14.51
CA LYS A 43 -7.15 -9.68 13.54
C LYS A 43 -5.86 -8.89 13.28
N GLY A 44 -5.96 -7.59 13.06
CA GLY A 44 -4.83 -6.69 12.86
C GLY A 44 -3.88 -6.70 14.06
N ARG A 45 -4.41 -6.62 15.28
CA ARG A 45 -3.60 -6.72 16.51
C ARG A 45 -2.86 -8.04 16.61
N LEU A 46 -3.54 -9.18 16.42
CA LEU A 46 -2.93 -10.51 16.48
C LEU A 46 -1.84 -10.68 15.41
N MET A 47 -2.09 -10.20 14.20
CA MET A 47 -1.11 -10.21 13.11
C MET A 47 0.15 -9.40 13.49
N LEU A 48 -0.03 -8.20 14.04
CA LEU A 48 1.08 -7.37 14.49
C LEU A 48 1.86 -8.04 15.62
N GLU A 49 1.18 -8.65 16.60
CA GLU A 49 1.84 -9.36 17.70
C GLU A 49 2.72 -10.50 17.18
N GLU A 50 2.22 -11.28 16.21
CA GLU A 50 2.99 -12.35 15.58
C GLU A 50 4.19 -11.81 14.80
N GLN A 51 4.01 -10.74 14.02
CA GLN A 51 5.08 -10.10 13.26
C GLN A 51 6.16 -9.52 14.17
N MET A 52 5.77 -8.85 15.26
CA MET A 52 6.73 -8.30 16.23
C MET A 52 7.49 -9.42 16.94
N LYS A 53 6.82 -10.50 17.37
CA LYS A 53 7.48 -11.68 17.93
C LYS A 53 8.52 -12.27 16.97
N LYS A 54 8.19 -12.39 15.68
CA LYS A 54 9.12 -12.86 14.64
C LYS A 54 10.30 -11.92 14.42
N ARG A 55 10.11 -10.60 14.55
CA ARG A 55 11.19 -9.61 14.45
C ARG A 55 12.13 -9.66 15.65
N VAL A 56 11.56 -9.82 16.85
CA VAL A 56 12.33 -9.99 18.09
C VAL A 56 13.16 -11.27 18.05
N SER A 57 12.57 -12.41 17.66
CA SER A 57 13.32 -13.67 17.57
C SER A 57 14.44 -13.65 16.53
N LYS A 58 14.34 -12.79 15.51
CA LYS A 58 15.38 -12.57 14.49
C LYS A 58 16.38 -11.46 14.86
N GLY A 59 16.30 -10.89 16.07
CA GLY A 59 17.17 -9.80 16.52
C GLY A 59 17.00 -8.49 15.74
N ARG A 60 15.89 -8.31 15.00
CA ARG A 60 15.61 -7.10 14.19
C ARG A 60 14.90 -6.00 14.98
N LEU A 61 14.42 -6.32 16.19
CA LEU A 61 13.73 -5.41 17.10
C LEU A 61 13.92 -5.93 18.53
N THR A 62 14.05 -5.05 19.52
CA THR A 62 14.07 -5.46 20.93
C THR A 62 12.66 -5.71 21.44
N ARG A 63 12.53 -6.46 22.54
CA ARG A 63 11.22 -6.70 23.15
C ARG A 63 10.61 -5.40 23.69
N GLU A 64 11.45 -4.59 24.32
CA GLU A 64 11.09 -3.31 24.92
C GLU A 64 10.56 -2.34 23.85
N SER A 65 11.24 -2.19 22.71
CA SER A 65 10.77 -1.32 21.63
C SER A 65 9.46 -1.82 21.01
N ALA A 66 9.23 -3.13 20.95
CA ALA A 66 7.95 -3.68 20.49
C ALA A 66 6.81 -3.36 21.48
N GLU A 67 7.03 -3.56 22.77
CA GLU A 67 6.05 -3.27 23.83
C GLU A 67 5.74 -1.76 23.89
N GLU A 68 6.76 -0.90 23.79
CA GLU A 68 6.60 0.56 23.69
C GLU A 68 5.78 0.96 22.46
N ALA A 69 6.07 0.41 21.28
CA ALA A 69 5.29 0.69 20.08
C ALA A 69 3.82 0.29 20.25
N PHE A 70 3.53 -0.88 20.81
CA PHE A 70 2.15 -1.27 21.11
C PHE A 70 1.46 -0.33 22.10
N SER A 71 2.18 0.19 23.10
CA SER A 71 1.62 1.15 24.07
C SER A 71 1.20 2.48 23.44
N ARG A 72 1.77 2.80 22.26
CA ARG A 72 1.42 4.00 21.49
C ARG A 72 0.21 3.81 20.57
N ILE A 73 -0.26 2.58 20.36
CA ILE A 73 -1.38 2.29 19.46
C ILE A 73 -2.66 2.14 20.27
N HIS A 74 -3.58 3.08 20.06
CA HIS A 74 -4.95 2.99 20.50
C HIS A 74 -5.83 2.38 19.40
N PHE A 75 -6.47 1.25 19.69
CA PHE A 75 -7.34 0.54 18.73
C PHE A 75 -8.79 0.90 19.00
N THR A 76 -9.51 1.34 17.97
CA THR A 76 -10.88 1.84 18.17
C THR A 76 -11.80 1.58 16.99
N ALA A 77 -13.09 1.43 17.28
CA ALA A 77 -14.13 1.42 16.26
C ALA A 77 -14.74 2.81 16.04
N SER A 78 -14.48 3.77 16.93
CA SER A 78 -15.05 5.11 16.86
C SER A 78 -14.20 6.00 15.97
N LEU A 79 -14.83 6.65 14.99
CA LEU A 79 -14.14 7.65 14.18
C LEU A 79 -13.79 8.88 15.04
N ASP A 80 -14.65 9.24 16.01
CA ASP A 80 -14.54 10.48 16.80
C ASP A 80 -13.22 10.62 17.58
N GLU A 81 -12.55 9.50 17.86
CA GLU A 81 -11.25 9.47 18.53
C GLU A 81 -10.09 9.95 17.65
N LEU A 82 -10.36 10.25 16.36
CA LEU A 82 -9.44 10.92 15.45
C LEU A 82 -9.53 12.46 15.49
N SER A 83 -10.42 13.03 16.30
CA SER A 83 -10.62 14.49 16.43
C SER A 83 -9.39 15.28 16.87
N GLY A 84 -8.35 14.62 17.38
CA GLY A 84 -7.08 15.23 17.75
C GLY A 84 -5.89 14.85 16.87
N ALA A 85 -6.10 14.17 15.74
CA ALA A 85 -5.01 13.73 14.86
C ALA A 85 -4.41 14.90 14.06
N ASP A 86 -3.08 14.92 13.94
CA ASP A 86 -2.34 15.90 13.12
C ASP A 86 -2.13 15.40 11.69
N PHE A 87 -2.04 14.08 11.53
CA PHE A 87 -1.83 13.42 10.25
C PHE A 87 -2.68 12.15 10.18
N ILE A 88 -3.53 12.02 9.17
CA ILE A 88 -4.43 10.88 9.00
C ILE A 88 -4.06 10.13 7.72
N ILE A 89 -3.94 8.80 7.80
CA ILE A 89 -3.67 7.91 6.67
C ILE A 89 -4.84 6.96 6.48
N GLU A 90 -5.56 7.14 5.39
CA GLU A 90 -6.65 6.27 4.98
C GLU A 90 -6.11 5.04 4.22
N ALA A 91 -6.49 3.84 4.67
CA ALA A 91 -6.14 2.54 4.08
C ALA A 91 -7.32 1.55 4.14
N ILE A 92 -8.52 2.03 3.81
CA ILE A 92 -9.75 1.25 3.66
C ILE A 92 -9.88 0.66 2.24
N VAL A 93 -11.02 0.01 1.98
CA VAL A 93 -11.34 -0.60 0.69
C VAL A 93 -11.20 0.38 -0.48
N GLU A 94 -10.72 -0.12 -1.62
CA GLU A 94 -10.41 0.68 -2.81
C GLU A 94 -11.68 1.03 -3.62
N LYS A 95 -12.58 1.80 -3.01
CA LYS A 95 -13.82 2.30 -3.63
C LYS A 95 -13.94 3.81 -3.45
N LEU A 96 -13.95 4.54 -4.57
CA LEU A 96 -13.95 6.01 -4.58
C LEU A 96 -15.05 6.60 -3.71
N GLU A 97 -16.31 6.19 -3.89
CA GLU A 97 -17.45 6.73 -3.14
C GLU A 97 -17.29 6.55 -1.62
N ILE A 98 -16.79 5.40 -1.17
CA ILE A 98 -16.59 5.13 0.26
C ILE A 98 -15.47 6.01 0.82
N LYS A 99 -14.38 6.20 0.06
CA LYS A 99 -13.29 7.11 0.45
C LYS A 99 -13.78 8.56 0.49
N ARG A 100 -14.56 9.02 -0.49
CA ARG A 100 -15.13 10.38 -0.50
C ARG A 100 -16.02 10.63 0.72
N GLU A 101 -16.90 9.67 1.06
CA GLU A 101 -17.73 9.77 2.26
C GLU A 101 -16.88 9.88 3.54
N LEU A 102 -15.83 9.05 3.65
CA LEU A 102 -14.90 9.11 4.77
C LEU A 102 -14.16 10.45 4.83
N PHE A 103 -13.62 10.94 3.72
CA PHE A 103 -12.90 12.22 3.66
C PHE A 103 -13.78 13.39 4.10
N SER A 104 -15.06 13.42 3.71
CA SER A 104 -16.00 14.44 4.18
C SER A 104 -16.28 14.37 5.69
N LYS A 105 -16.31 13.17 6.28
CA LYS A 105 -16.43 13.00 7.74
C LYS A 105 -15.18 13.46 8.46
N LEU A 106 -14.00 13.11 7.94
CA LEU A 106 -12.72 13.51 8.51
C LEU A 106 -12.49 15.02 8.43
N ASP A 107 -12.92 15.67 7.35
CA ASP A 107 -12.83 17.12 7.20
C ASP A 107 -13.58 17.88 8.30
N LYS A 108 -14.72 17.34 8.74
CA LYS A 108 -15.52 17.92 9.84
C LYS A 108 -14.96 17.57 11.22
N LEU A 109 -14.39 16.37 11.36
CA LEU A 109 -13.95 15.84 12.64
C LEU A 109 -12.54 16.30 13.02
N ALA A 110 -11.61 16.25 12.07
CA ALA A 110 -10.20 16.49 12.33
C ALA A 110 -9.90 17.99 12.45
N PRO A 111 -8.92 18.38 13.28
CA PRO A 111 -8.53 19.78 13.45
C PRO A 111 -8.17 20.42 12.12
N ALA A 112 -8.47 21.71 11.92
CA ALA A 112 -8.20 22.42 10.66
C ALA A 112 -6.72 22.34 10.19
N HIS A 113 -5.78 22.10 11.12
CA HIS A 113 -4.38 21.94 10.77
C HIS A 113 -4.04 20.60 10.12
N ALA A 114 -4.84 19.56 10.36
CA ALA A 114 -4.52 18.17 10.03
C ALA A 114 -4.41 17.89 8.52
N ILE A 115 -3.45 17.05 8.15
CA ILE A 115 -3.29 16.51 6.80
C ILE A 115 -4.08 15.21 6.69
N ILE A 116 -4.85 15.05 5.61
CA ILE A 116 -5.63 13.84 5.32
C ILE A 116 -5.03 13.18 4.08
N ALA A 117 -4.29 12.10 4.30
CA ALA A 117 -3.65 11.33 3.24
C ALA A 117 -4.41 10.04 2.94
N THR A 118 -4.32 9.57 1.69
CA THR A 118 -4.73 8.21 1.31
C THR A 118 -3.53 7.35 0.92
N ASN A 119 -3.55 6.08 1.31
CA ASN A 119 -2.61 5.04 0.87
C ASN A 119 -3.02 4.40 -0.47
N SER A 120 -4.08 4.86 -1.12
CA SER A 120 -4.56 4.29 -2.39
C SER A 120 -3.45 4.19 -3.42
N SER A 121 -3.44 3.10 -4.20
CA SER A 121 -2.44 2.84 -5.26
C SER A 121 -2.89 3.31 -6.64
N THR A 122 -4.18 3.65 -6.80
CA THR A 122 -4.76 4.03 -8.10
C THR A 122 -5.62 5.30 -8.07
N ILE A 123 -6.26 5.60 -6.93
CA ILE A 123 -7.08 6.81 -6.75
C ILE A 123 -6.16 7.96 -6.38
N VAL A 124 -6.06 8.93 -7.27
CA VAL A 124 -5.28 10.15 -7.03
C VAL A 124 -6.03 11.06 -6.05
N SER A 125 -5.29 11.79 -5.22
CA SER A 125 -5.88 12.65 -4.17
C SER A 125 -6.79 13.74 -4.72
N SER A 126 -6.64 14.17 -5.98
CA SER A 126 -7.55 15.13 -6.59
C SER A 126 -8.99 14.62 -6.75
N GLU A 127 -9.19 13.30 -6.82
CA GLU A 127 -10.52 12.67 -6.82
C GLU A 127 -11.18 12.65 -5.43
N LEU A 128 -10.44 13.02 -4.37
CA LEU A 128 -10.91 13.06 -2.98
C LEU A 128 -10.94 14.48 -2.41
N ALA A 129 -10.16 15.40 -2.99
CA ALA A 129 -9.91 16.72 -2.45
C ALA A 129 -11.17 17.57 -2.26
N ASP A 130 -12.06 17.57 -3.25
CA ASP A 130 -13.32 18.33 -3.28
C ASP A 130 -14.39 17.79 -2.30
N ALA A 131 -14.18 16.60 -1.73
CA ALA A 131 -15.01 16.09 -0.64
C ALA A 131 -14.69 16.78 0.71
N THR A 132 -13.67 17.64 0.74
CA THR A 132 -13.20 18.37 1.92
C THR A 132 -13.23 19.88 1.70
N GLY A 133 -13.33 20.66 2.78
CA GLY A 133 -13.14 22.11 2.77
C GLY A 133 -11.67 22.56 2.82
N ARG A 134 -10.71 21.64 2.76
CA ARG A 134 -9.26 21.87 2.92
C ARG A 134 -8.41 21.13 1.86
N PRO A 135 -8.75 21.25 0.56
CA PRO A 135 -8.09 20.47 -0.47
C PRO A 135 -6.55 20.61 -0.43
N GLU A 136 -6.01 21.76 -0.05
CA GLU A 136 -4.57 21.98 0.07
C GLU A 136 -3.83 21.09 1.09
N LYS A 137 -4.58 20.40 1.97
CA LYS A 137 -4.10 19.45 2.99
C LYS A 137 -4.42 17.99 2.69
N VAL A 138 -4.85 17.71 1.46
CA VAL A 138 -5.11 16.35 0.96
C VAL A 138 -3.97 15.92 0.05
N CYS A 139 -3.48 14.69 0.21
CA CYS A 139 -2.41 14.11 -0.61
C CYS A 139 -2.48 12.57 -0.65
N ASN A 140 -1.65 11.93 -1.48
CA ASN A 140 -1.39 10.49 -1.35
C ASN A 140 -0.08 10.25 -0.60
N VAL A 141 -0.07 9.26 0.29
CA VAL A 141 1.12 8.70 0.94
C VAL A 141 1.06 7.19 0.77
N HIS A 142 1.67 6.70 -0.30
CA HIS A 142 1.56 5.33 -0.78
C HIS A 142 2.70 4.46 -0.25
N PHE A 143 2.36 3.61 0.72
CA PHE A 143 3.22 2.56 1.25
C PHE A 143 3.10 1.29 0.43
N PHE A 144 4.17 0.49 0.39
CA PHE A 144 4.21 -0.78 -0.32
C PHE A 144 4.04 -1.96 0.64
N ASN A 145 3.27 -2.97 0.24
CA ASN A 145 3.10 -4.18 1.02
C ASN A 145 4.35 -5.09 0.94
N PRO A 146 4.87 -5.63 2.06
CA PRO A 146 4.50 -5.34 3.45
C PRO A 146 5.12 -4.03 3.98
N ALA A 147 4.31 -3.12 4.52
CA ALA A 147 4.75 -1.79 4.96
C ALA A 147 5.83 -1.83 6.07
N LEU A 148 5.86 -2.88 6.89
CA LEU A 148 6.92 -3.06 7.89
C LEU A 148 8.29 -3.39 7.26
N VAL A 149 8.31 -3.94 6.05
CA VAL A 149 9.53 -4.39 5.35
C VAL A 149 9.96 -3.41 4.28
N MET A 150 9.02 -2.94 3.46
CA MET A 150 9.31 -2.03 2.35
C MET A 150 9.77 -0.67 2.86
N GLU A 151 10.87 -0.15 2.33
CA GLU A 151 11.52 1.05 2.86
C GLU A 151 11.06 2.34 2.19
N LEU A 152 10.49 2.27 0.99
CA LEU A 152 10.09 3.43 0.20
C LEU A 152 8.61 3.79 0.43
N VAL A 153 8.29 5.08 0.40
CA VAL A 153 6.91 5.59 0.37
C VAL A 153 6.83 6.70 -0.68
N GLU A 154 5.83 6.65 -1.55
CA GLU A 154 5.58 7.70 -2.53
C GLU A 154 4.65 8.76 -1.92
N VAL A 155 5.11 10.01 -1.84
CA VAL A 155 4.30 11.17 -1.49
C VAL A 155 3.90 11.86 -2.78
N VAL A 156 2.60 11.92 -3.07
CA VAL A 156 2.11 12.40 -4.36
C VAL A 156 1.42 13.74 -4.20
N ARG A 157 1.96 14.74 -4.89
CA ARG A 157 1.40 16.09 -4.92
C ARG A 157 0.37 16.19 -6.03
N GLY A 158 -0.90 16.29 -5.65
CA GLY A 158 -1.96 16.68 -6.58
C GLY A 158 -1.90 18.20 -6.88
N PRO A 159 -2.64 18.68 -7.89
CA PRO A 159 -2.66 20.11 -8.25
C PRO A 159 -3.22 21.00 -7.12
N HIS A 160 -4.00 20.41 -6.22
CA HIS A 160 -4.62 21.04 -5.06
C HIS A 160 -3.68 21.07 -3.84
N THR A 161 -2.81 20.07 -3.68
CA THR A 161 -1.92 19.91 -2.53
C THR A 161 -0.90 21.05 -2.43
N SER A 162 -0.88 21.73 -1.27
CA SER A 162 0.10 22.77 -0.97
C SER A 162 1.53 22.23 -0.92
N ALA A 163 2.51 23.09 -1.19
CA ALA A 163 3.92 22.75 -1.01
C ALA A 163 4.22 22.37 0.46
N GLU A 164 3.65 23.11 1.42
CA GLU A 164 3.79 22.84 2.85
C GLU A 164 3.26 21.44 3.24
N THR A 165 2.11 21.01 2.70
CA THR A 165 1.57 19.67 2.95
C THR A 165 2.47 18.58 2.38
N ALA A 166 2.98 18.77 1.16
CA ALA A 166 3.92 17.83 0.55
C ALA A 166 5.23 17.74 1.35
N GLU A 167 5.81 18.87 1.76
CA GLU A 167 7.02 18.93 2.59
C GLU A 167 6.82 18.25 3.95
N THR A 168 5.70 18.57 4.61
CA THR A 168 5.34 17.97 5.91
C THR A 168 5.16 16.45 5.80
N ALA A 169 4.50 15.97 4.73
CA ALA A 169 4.35 14.53 4.48
C ALA A 169 5.70 13.85 4.18
N MET A 170 6.59 14.51 3.44
CA MET A 170 7.95 14.01 3.19
C MET A 170 8.77 13.91 4.49
N GLU A 171 8.69 14.92 5.35
CA GLU A 171 9.36 14.93 6.67
C GLU A 171 8.79 13.85 7.59
N PHE A 172 7.48 13.70 7.63
CA PHE A 172 6.80 12.62 8.36
C PHE A 172 7.24 11.23 7.90
N VAL A 173 7.37 11.00 6.60
CA VAL A 173 7.84 9.69 6.10
C VAL A 173 9.31 9.45 6.49
N LYS A 174 10.16 10.47 6.51
CA LYS A 174 11.56 10.32 6.97
C LYS A 174 11.63 9.96 8.45
N SER A 175 10.82 10.58 9.30
CA SER A 175 10.86 10.37 10.75
C SER A 175 10.44 8.95 11.16
N ILE A 176 9.63 8.26 10.34
CA ILE A 176 9.26 6.85 10.54
C ILE A 176 10.27 5.87 9.89
N ASN A 177 11.50 6.33 9.61
CA ASN A 177 12.59 5.55 9.00
C ASN A 177 12.24 4.94 7.63
N LYS A 178 11.57 5.73 6.79
CA LYS A 178 11.29 5.38 5.39
C LYS A 178 11.95 6.39 4.45
N TYR A 179 12.17 5.97 3.20
CA TYR A 179 12.65 6.82 2.12
C TYR A 179 11.46 7.42 1.39
N PRO A 180 11.16 8.72 1.58
CA PRO A 180 10.11 9.35 0.80
C PRO A 180 10.58 9.68 -0.62
N VAL A 181 9.67 9.55 -1.58
CA VAL A 181 9.85 10.07 -2.94
C VAL A 181 8.70 11.01 -3.25
N LEU A 182 9.01 12.26 -3.58
CA LEU A 182 8.02 13.25 -3.98
C LEU A 182 7.69 13.09 -5.47
N LEU A 183 6.42 12.84 -5.78
CA LEU A 183 5.90 12.95 -7.13
C LEU A 183 5.34 14.36 -7.32
N ASN A 184 5.93 15.12 -8.24
CA ASN A 184 5.52 16.49 -8.55
C ASN A 184 4.14 16.60 -9.22
N LYS A 185 3.64 15.49 -9.76
CA LYS A 185 2.34 15.41 -10.43
C LYS A 185 1.73 14.04 -10.16
N GLU A 186 0.44 14.04 -9.84
CA GLU A 186 -0.33 12.82 -9.69
C GLU A 186 -0.53 12.07 -11.01
N ILE A 187 -0.54 10.75 -10.91
CA ILE A 187 -0.81 9.82 -12.01
C ILE A 187 -1.28 8.50 -11.42
N SER A 188 -2.28 7.86 -12.03
CA SER A 188 -2.72 6.54 -11.57
C SER A 188 -1.59 5.51 -11.67
N GLY A 189 -1.39 4.77 -10.57
CA GLY A 189 -0.31 3.80 -10.39
C GLY A 189 1.05 4.40 -10.00
N PHE A 190 1.18 5.71 -9.90
CA PHE A 190 2.42 6.41 -9.46
C PHE A 190 3.68 5.94 -10.19
N VAL A 191 4.86 5.98 -9.58
CA VAL A 191 6.11 5.64 -10.28
C VAL A 191 6.37 4.14 -10.22
N ALA A 192 6.38 3.56 -9.02
CA ALA A 192 6.80 2.17 -8.83
C ALA A 192 5.90 1.16 -9.57
N ASN A 193 4.56 1.28 -9.46
CA ASN A 193 3.66 0.32 -10.12
C ASN A 193 3.67 0.49 -11.65
N ARG A 194 3.96 1.68 -12.17
CA ARG A 194 4.07 1.91 -13.62
C ARG A 194 5.34 1.29 -14.20
N ILE A 195 6.48 1.45 -13.51
CA ILE A 195 7.74 0.81 -13.89
C ILE A 195 7.59 -0.71 -13.81
N LEU A 196 7.05 -1.22 -12.68
CA LEU A 196 6.80 -2.65 -12.50
C LEU A 196 5.87 -3.21 -13.59
N GLY A 197 4.81 -2.48 -13.93
CA GLY A 197 3.89 -2.88 -14.99
C GLY A 197 4.59 -3.08 -16.33
N LYS A 198 5.52 -2.17 -16.71
CA LYS A 198 6.26 -2.29 -17.98
C LYS A 198 7.27 -3.43 -17.99
N LEU A 199 7.91 -3.69 -16.86
CA LEU A 199 8.77 -4.87 -16.71
C LEU A 199 7.95 -6.16 -16.89
N MET A 200 6.76 -6.21 -16.29
CA MET A 200 5.84 -7.35 -16.42
C MET A 200 5.31 -7.51 -17.86
N ASP A 201 5.01 -6.41 -18.55
CA ASP A 201 4.62 -6.42 -19.97
C ASP A 201 5.69 -7.13 -20.82
N GLU A 202 6.95 -6.73 -20.65
CA GLU A 202 8.06 -7.26 -21.44
C GLU A 202 8.33 -8.74 -21.11
N ALA A 203 8.30 -9.10 -19.83
CA ALA A 203 8.47 -10.49 -19.41
C ALA A 203 7.40 -11.40 -20.04
N VAL A 204 6.14 -10.96 -20.02
CA VAL A 204 5.05 -11.72 -20.64
C VAL A 204 5.19 -11.77 -22.16
N TYR A 205 5.57 -10.66 -22.81
CA TYR A 205 5.81 -10.63 -24.25
C TYR A 205 6.85 -11.68 -24.68
N LEU A 206 7.98 -11.77 -23.96
CA LEU A 206 9.03 -12.76 -24.24
C LEU A 206 8.52 -14.20 -24.11
N LEU A 207 7.68 -14.46 -23.09
CA LEU A 207 7.09 -15.77 -22.88
C LEU A 207 6.06 -16.13 -23.96
N GLU A 208 5.14 -15.22 -24.29
CA GLU A 208 4.08 -15.48 -25.28
C GLU A 208 4.60 -15.69 -26.69
N ASN A 209 5.73 -15.07 -27.03
CA ASN A 209 6.40 -15.24 -28.32
C ASN A 209 7.42 -16.39 -28.33
N GLY A 210 7.50 -17.18 -27.25
CA GLY A 210 8.36 -18.37 -27.19
C GLY A 210 9.85 -18.06 -27.20
N ILE A 211 10.25 -16.84 -26.79
CA ILE A 211 11.67 -16.43 -26.75
C ILE A 211 12.41 -17.16 -25.64
N ALA A 212 11.78 -17.32 -24.47
CA ALA A 212 12.34 -18.01 -23.33
C ALA A 212 11.23 -18.57 -22.42
N SER A 213 11.57 -19.56 -21.61
CA SER A 213 10.70 -20.08 -20.56
C SER A 213 10.51 -19.05 -19.44
N HIS A 214 9.43 -19.16 -18.67
CA HIS A 214 9.19 -18.26 -17.55
C HIS A 214 10.28 -18.41 -16.46
N GLU A 215 10.82 -19.63 -16.30
CA GLU A 215 11.94 -19.94 -15.43
C GLU A 215 13.23 -19.24 -15.85
N ASP A 216 13.56 -19.25 -17.15
CA ASP A 216 14.75 -18.60 -17.67
C ASP A 216 14.62 -17.07 -17.62
N ILE A 217 13.43 -16.52 -17.91
CA ILE A 217 13.17 -15.09 -17.79
C ILE A 217 13.35 -14.63 -16.34
N ASP A 218 12.77 -15.37 -15.38
CA ASP A 218 12.97 -15.09 -13.95
C ASP A 218 14.45 -15.18 -13.56
N LEU A 219 15.17 -16.20 -14.04
CA LEU A 219 16.59 -16.36 -13.78
C LEU A 219 17.43 -15.21 -14.32
N VAL A 220 17.16 -14.73 -15.54
CA VAL A 220 17.82 -13.56 -16.13
C VAL A 220 17.56 -12.31 -15.30
N CYS A 221 16.30 -12.05 -14.92
CA CYS A 221 15.98 -10.91 -14.06
C CYS A 221 16.71 -10.98 -12.70
N MET A 222 16.81 -12.16 -12.11
CA MET A 222 17.48 -12.32 -10.81
C MET A 222 19.01 -12.25 -10.91
N LYS A 223 19.63 -12.87 -11.92
CA LYS A 223 21.08 -13.03 -12.00
C LYS A 223 21.77 -11.93 -12.79
N ALA A 224 21.14 -11.44 -13.86
CA ALA A 224 21.71 -10.37 -14.69
C ALA A 224 21.25 -8.98 -14.24
N LEU A 225 19.99 -8.82 -13.85
CA LEU A 225 19.42 -7.52 -13.44
C LEU A 225 19.37 -7.33 -11.91
N ASN A 226 19.80 -8.33 -11.16
CA ASN A 226 19.87 -8.32 -9.69
C ASN A 226 18.52 -8.05 -8.99
N HIS A 227 17.41 -8.47 -9.61
CA HIS A 227 16.12 -8.44 -8.94
C HIS A 227 16.06 -9.51 -7.83
N PRO A 228 15.47 -9.21 -6.66
CA PRO A 228 15.36 -10.19 -5.58
C PRO A 228 14.41 -11.35 -5.91
N ILE A 229 13.48 -11.13 -6.85
CA ILE A 229 12.50 -12.10 -7.33
C ILE A 229 12.24 -11.84 -8.81
N GLY A 230 12.09 -12.90 -9.60
CA GLY A 230 11.74 -12.78 -11.01
C GLY A 230 10.29 -12.32 -11.23
N PRO A 231 9.95 -11.74 -12.40
CA PRO A 231 8.62 -11.23 -12.70
C PRO A 231 7.50 -12.26 -12.54
N PHE A 232 7.68 -13.51 -12.97
CA PHE A 232 6.64 -14.53 -12.90
C PHE A 232 6.44 -15.05 -11.48
N ALA A 233 7.54 -15.30 -10.74
CA ALA A 233 7.46 -15.64 -9.33
C ALA A 233 6.84 -14.50 -8.49
N LEU A 234 7.09 -13.24 -8.86
CA LEU A 234 6.46 -12.08 -8.23
C LEU A 234 4.97 -11.98 -8.59
N MET A 235 4.59 -12.29 -9.83
CA MET A 235 3.18 -12.36 -10.23
C MET A 235 2.42 -13.45 -9.46
N ASP A 236 3.04 -14.61 -9.26
CA ASP A 236 2.47 -15.69 -8.45
C ASP A 236 2.39 -15.35 -6.95
N LEU A 237 3.33 -14.56 -6.44
CA LEU A 237 3.33 -14.08 -5.06
C LEU A 237 2.24 -13.03 -4.82
N THR A 238 2.09 -12.09 -5.75
CA THR A 238 1.10 -11.00 -5.64
C THR A 238 -0.31 -11.46 -5.97
N GLY A 239 -0.45 -12.40 -6.90
CA GLY A 239 -1.71 -12.94 -7.38
C GLY A 239 -1.96 -12.57 -8.84
N ILE A 240 -2.12 -13.58 -9.69
CA ILE A 240 -2.39 -13.39 -11.13
C ILE A 240 -3.75 -12.72 -11.35
N ASP A 241 -4.73 -12.98 -10.49
CA ASP A 241 -6.03 -12.30 -10.52
C ASP A 241 -5.93 -10.80 -10.25
N VAL A 242 -5.04 -10.38 -9.35
CA VAL A 242 -4.81 -8.96 -9.10
C VAL A 242 -4.26 -8.29 -10.36
N ASN A 243 -3.29 -8.94 -11.02
CA ASN A 243 -2.77 -8.45 -12.30
C ASN A 243 -3.87 -8.33 -13.36
N TYR A 244 -4.64 -9.41 -13.54
CA TYR A 244 -5.74 -9.47 -14.51
C TYR A 244 -6.79 -8.37 -14.26
N LEU A 245 -7.27 -8.23 -13.03
CA LEU A 245 -8.31 -7.27 -12.67
C LEU A 245 -7.84 -5.82 -12.84
N VAL A 246 -6.59 -5.52 -12.47
CA VAL A 246 -6.01 -4.19 -12.68
C VAL A 246 -5.93 -3.84 -14.16
N ARG A 247 -5.53 -4.79 -15.02
CA ARG A 247 -5.50 -4.57 -16.47
C ARG A 247 -6.88 -4.41 -17.09
N MET A 248 -7.83 -5.25 -16.69
CA MET A 248 -9.22 -5.11 -17.13
C MET A 248 -9.80 -3.73 -16.75
N GLN A 249 -9.50 -3.25 -15.54
CA GLN A 249 -9.91 -1.92 -15.11
C GLN A 249 -9.25 -0.83 -15.97
N ARG A 250 -7.93 -0.90 -16.19
CA ARG A 250 -7.22 0.04 -17.07
C ARG A 250 -7.79 0.07 -18.48
N TYR A 251 -8.03 -1.10 -19.07
CA TYR A 251 -8.65 -1.22 -20.39
C TYR A 251 -10.04 -0.58 -20.43
N LYS A 252 -10.85 -0.79 -19.39
CA LYS A 252 -12.19 -0.18 -19.28
C LYS A 252 -12.11 1.35 -19.21
N GLU A 253 -11.09 1.90 -18.57
CA GLU A 253 -10.87 3.34 -18.44
C GLU A 253 -10.28 3.97 -19.71
N SER A 254 -9.32 3.31 -20.36
CA SER A 254 -8.59 3.85 -21.51
C SER A 254 -9.24 3.55 -22.86
N GLY A 255 -9.93 2.40 -22.98
CA GLY A 255 -10.38 1.84 -24.25
C GLY A 255 -9.24 1.35 -25.16
N ASP A 256 -7.99 1.36 -24.68
CA ASP A 256 -6.81 0.98 -25.47
C ASP A 256 -6.54 -0.52 -25.37
N GLU A 257 -6.57 -1.22 -26.50
CA GLU A 257 -6.28 -2.65 -26.61
C GLU A 257 -4.95 -3.05 -25.94
N ARG A 258 -3.96 -2.15 -25.88
CA ARG A 258 -2.67 -2.39 -25.22
C ARG A 258 -2.76 -2.52 -23.71
N ASP A 259 -3.84 -2.03 -23.09
CA ASP A 259 -4.07 -2.13 -21.65
C ASP A 259 -4.77 -3.44 -21.25
N LYS A 260 -5.17 -4.28 -22.21
CA LYS A 260 -5.79 -5.58 -21.91
C LYS A 260 -4.84 -6.52 -21.15
N PRO A 261 -5.38 -7.43 -20.33
CA PRO A 261 -4.63 -8.59 -19.88
C PRO A 261 -4.03 -9.33 -21.08
N SER A 262 -2.78 -9.77 -20.93
CA SER A 262 -2.16 -10.67 -21.90
C SER A 262 -2.87 -12.03 -21.92
N ARG A 263 -2.76 -12.74 -23.04
CA ARG A 263 -3.45 -14.02 -23.25
C ARG A 263 -3.09 -15.02 -22.16
N ILE A 264 -1.80 -15.15 -21.82
CA ILE A 264 -1.35 -16.12 -20.82
C ILE A 264 -1.83 -15.79 -19.40
N VAL A 265 -1.95 -14.50 -19.06
CA VAL A 265 -2.50 -14.06 -17.77
C VAL A 265 -3.99 -14.37 -17.70
N GLN A 266 -4.73 -14.09 -18.79
CA GLN A 266 -6.14 -14.43 -18.89
C GLN A 266 -6.37 -15.95 -18.77
N GLU A 267 -5.62 -16.77 -19.50
CA GLU A 267 -5.75 -18.24 -19.43
C GLU A 267 -5.53 -18.80 -18.02
N LYS A 268 -4.54 -18.27 -17.29
CA LYS A 268 -4.28 -18.67 -15.90
C LYS A 268 -5.39 -18.23 -14.95
N TYR A 269 -5.89 -17.01 -15.14
CA TYR A 269 -7.03 -16.49 -14.37
C TYR A 269 -8.27 -17.36 -14.56
N GLU A 270 -8.63 -17.70 -15.81
CA GLU A 270 -9.78 -18.54 -16.15
C GLU A 270 -9.66 -19.97 -15.60
N LYS A 271 -8.44 -20.51 -15.51
CA LYS A 271 -8.16 -21.82 -14.90
C LYS A 271 -8.12 -21.81 -13.37
N GLY A 272 -8.20 -20.64 -12.73
CA GLY A 272 -8.02 -20.50 -11.28
C GLY A 272 -6.58 -20.76 -10.81
N GLU A 273 -5.60 -20.67 -11.70
CA GLU A 273 -4.17 -20.78 -11.40
C GLU A 273 -3.65 -19.41 -10.95
N LEU A 274 -4.00 -18.98 -9.74
CA LEU A 274 -3.79 -17.61 -9.24
C LEU A 274 -2.47 -17.39 -8.50
N GLY A 275 -1.53 -18.32 -8.58
CA GLY A 275 -0.23 -18.27 -7.93
C GLY A 275 -0.20 -19.00 -6.59
N ARG A 276 0.57 -18.47 -5.62
CA ARG A 276 0.81 -19.14 -4.33
C ARG A 276 -0.46 -19.46 -3.57
N LYS A 277 -1.42 -18.53 -3.55
CA LYS A 277 -2.67 -18.67 -2.80
C LYS A 277 -3.57 -19.82 -3.26
N THR A 278 -3.40 -20.29 -4.50
CA THR A 278 -4.10 -21.45 -5.07
C THR A 278 -3.20 -22.66 -5.26
N GLY A 279 -1.93 -22.59 -4.80
CA GLY A 279 -0.94 -23.65 -4.97
C GLY A 279 -0.39 -23.79 -6.40
N LYS A 280 -0.84 -22.96 -7.34
CA LYS A 280 -0.43 -23.04 -8.75
C LYS A 280 -0.67 -21.70 -9.47
N GLY A 281 0.32 -21.27 -10.23
CA GLY A 281 0.30 -20.13 -11.15
C GLY A 281 1.22 -20.41 -12.34
N PHE A 282 2.24 -19.57 -12.55
CA PHE A 282 3.37 -19.93 -13.42
C PHE A 282 4.14 -21.12 -12.86
N TYR A 283 4.36 -21.13 -11.55
CA TYR A 283 4.98 -22.23 -10.81
C TYR A 283 3.94 -23.08 -10.08
N THR A 284 4.36 -24.25 -9.60
CA THR A 284 3.58 -25.09 -8.68
C THR A 284 4.15 -24.94 -7.28
N TYR A 285 3.26 -24.77 -6.29
CA TYR A 285 3.64 -24.51 -4.89
C TYR A 285 3.13 -25.63 -3.99
N THR A 286 3.98 -26.05 -3.06
CA THR A 286 3.55 -26.95 -1.99
C THR A 286 2.59 -26.25 -1.03
N ALA A 287 1.84 -27.03 -0.24
CA ALA A 287 0.93 -26.50 0.78
C ALA A 287 1.65 -25.62 1.84
N ALA A 288 2.96 -25.78 2.01
CA ALA A 288 3.78 -24.94 2.90
C ALA A 288 4.12 -23.58 2.27
N GLU A 289 4.35 -23.54 0.96
CA GLU A 289 4.71 -22.32 0.22
C GLU A 289 3.49 -21.46 -0.13
N ALA A 290 2.30 -22.06 -0.16
CA ALA A 290 1.02 -21.40 -0.40
C ALA A 290 0.53 -20.49 0.76
N LYS A 291 1.16 -20.54 1.94
CA LYS A 291 0.71 -19.87 3.18
C LYS A 291 1.42 -18.56 3.52
N VAL A 292 2.17 -17.97 2.57
CA VAL A 292 2.90 -16.70 2.77
C VAL A 292 2.21 -15.56 2.06
#